data_AF-K2AJR2-F1
#
_entry.id   AF-K2AJR2-F1
#
_cell.length_a   1.000
_cell.length_b   1.000
_cell.length_c   1.000
_cell.angle_alpha   90.00
_cell.angle_beta   90.00
_cell.angle_gamma   90.00
#
_symmetry.space_group_name_H-M   'P 1'
#
loop_
_entity.id
_entity.type
_entity.pdbx_description
1 polymer ?
#
loop_
_entity_poly.entity_id
_entity_poly.type
_entity_poly.pdbx_seq_one_letter_code
_entity_poly.pdbx_strand_id
1 'polypeptide(L)'
;MLRGYLKVRESCPVCGEDLHHQRADDGPAYLTILIVGHLLAPVLMFVFVRYRPEPLTMMTVFSIGTVALSLYLLPRLKGVMVAMQWAKRMHGFGQAEARD
;
A
#
# COMPACT_ATOMS: atom_id res chain seq x y z
N MET A 1 -2.92 -14.60 -2.17
CA MET A 1 -3.48 -13.32 -2.64
C MET A 1 -2.61 -12.66 -3.72
N LEU A 2 -1.44 -12.10 -3.42
CA LEU A 2 -0.52 -11.55 -4.43
C LEU A 2 0.33 -12.66 -5.10
N ARG A 3 0.73 -12.46 -6.36
CA ARG A 3 1.66 -13.32 -7.14
C ARG A 3 2.98 -12.62 -7.46
N GLY A 4 2.98 -11.30 -7.50
CA GLY A 4 4.18 -10.48 -7.64
C GLY A 4 4.15 -9.33 -6.65
N TYR A 5 4.96 -8.29 -6.91
CA TYR A 5 5.03 -7.14 -6.02
C TYR A 5 3.67 -6.45 -5.83
N LEU A 6 2.96 -6.11 -6.92
CA LEU A 6 1.60 -5.54 -6.86
C LEU A 6 0.55 -6.37 -7.59
N LYS A 7 0.97 -7.46 -8.25
CA LYS A 7 0.08 -8.29 -9.07
C LYS A 7 -0.75 -9.21 -8.18
N VAL A 8 -2.06 -9.05 -8.23
CA VAL A 8 -3.03 -9.94 -7.57
C VAL A 8 -3.15 -11.24 -8.38
N ARG A 9 -3.41 -12.37 -7.71
CA ARG A 9 -3.74 -13.64 -8.37
C ARG A 9 -5.15 -13.55 -8.95
N GLU A 10 -5.42 -14.30 -10.02
CA GLU A 10 -6.78 -14.39 -10.58
C GLU A 10 -7.75 -15.08 -9.62
N SER A 11 -7.30 -16.16 -8.96
CA SER A 11 -8.08 -16.89 -7.97
C SER A 11 -7.27 -17.26 -6.72
N CYS A 12 -7.99 -17.51 -5.62
CA CYS A 12 -7.39 -18.00 -4.38
C CYS A 12 -7.05 -19.50 -4.48
N PRO A 13 -5.80 -19.91 -4.22
CA PRO A 13 -5.40 -21.32 -4.35
C PRO A 13 -5.97 -22.24 -3.25
N VAL A 14 -6.58 -21.68 -2.20
CA VAL A 14 -7.11 -22.44 -1.06
C VAL A 14 -8.63 -22.59 -1.16
N CYS A 15 -9.37 -21.50 -1.41
CA CYS A 15 -10.83 -21.52 -1.45
C CYS A 15 -11.42 -21.33 -2.86
N GLY A 16 -10.62 -21.08 -3.89
CA GLY A 16 -11.09 -20.89 -5.25
C GLY A 16 -11.71 -19.51 -5.56
N GLU A 17 -11.81 -18.62 -4.58
CA GLU A 17 -12.39 -17.26 -4.75
C GLU A 17 -11.78 -16.50 -5.93
N ASP A 18 -12.63 -15.90 -6.77
CA ASP A 18 -12.22 -15.08 -7.91
C ASP A 18 -11.76 -13.69 -7.48
N LEU A 19 -10.45 -13.48 -7.42
CA LEU A 19 -9.81 -12.24 -6.98
C LEU A 19 -9.57 -11.21 -8.10
N HIS A 20 -9.81 -11.60 -9.36
CA HIS A 20 -9.61 -10.74 -10.54
C HIS A 20 -10.56 -9.53 -10.60
N HIS A 21 -11.67 -9.57 -9.87
CA HIS A 21 -12.65 -8.48 -9.75
C HIS A 21 -12.13 -7.23 -9.04
N GLN A 22 -11.00 -7.32 -8.34
CA GLN A 22 -10.45 -6.18 -7.60
C GLN A 22 -10.15 -4.97 -8.50
N ARG A 23 -10.61 -3.79 -8.10
CA ARG A 23 -10.29 -2.51 -8.74
C ARG A 23 -9.63 -1.59 -7.73
N ALA A 24 -8.37 -1.88 -7.40
CA ALA A 24 -7.58 -1.09 -6.45
C ALA A 24 -6.42 -0.43 -7.17
N ASP A 25 -6.70 0.48 -8.10
CA ASP A 25 -5.68 1.04 -9.00
C ASP A 25 -4.77 2.03 -8.26
N ASP A 26 -5.27 3.23 -7.89
CA ASP A 26 -4.42 4.28 -7.27
C ASP A 26 -4.55 4.40 -5.75
N GLY A 27 -5.62 3.86 -5.17
CA GLY A 27 -5.87 3.95 -3.72
C GLY A 27 -4.70 3.47 -2.84
N PRO A 28 -4.02 2.35 -3.16
CA PRO A 28 -2.90 1.88 -2.34
C PRO A 28 -1.72 2.85 -2.36
N ALA A 29 -1.45 3.51 -3.49
CA ALA A 29 -0.37 4.49 -3.62
C ALA A 29 -0.70 5.77 -2.85
N TYR A 30 -1.95 6.25 -2.93
CA TYR A 30 -2.39 7.42 -2.19
C TYR A 30 -2.32 7.21 -0.66
N LEU A 31 -2.74 6.04 -0.18
CA LEU A 31 -2.62 5.70 1.25
C LEU A 31 -1.15 5.57 1.67
N THR A 32 -0.30 5.03 0.80
CA THR A 32 1.15 4.92 1.05
C THR A 32 1.77 6.30 1.23
N ILE A 33 1.56 7.24 0.30
CA ILE A 33 2.18 8.57 0.37
C ILE A 33 1.68 9.36 1.58
N LEU A 34 0.40 9.22 1.94
CA LEU A 34 -0.14 9.82 3.15
C LEU A 34 0.60 9.31 4.39
N ILE A 35 0.73 7.99 4.56
CA ILE A 35 1.40 7.41 5.73
C ILE A 35 2.88 7.79 5.76
N VAL A 36 3.58 7.61 4.64
CA VAL A 36 5.02 7.90 4.55
C VAL A 36 5.30 9.39 4.81
N GLY A 37 4.51 10.28 4.22
CA GLY A 37 4.64 11.72 4.42
C GLY A 37 4.41 12.14 5.87
N HIS A 38 3.35 11.63 6.50
CA HIS A 38 3.04 11.95 7.90
C HIS A 38 4.06 11.39 8.89
N LEU A 39 4.77 10.32 8.53
CA LEU A 39 5.85 9.78 9.37
C LEU A 39 7.17 10.52 9.14
N LEU A 40 7.60 10.65 7.88
CA LEU A 40 8.93 11.18 7.58
C LEU A 40 9.03 12.70 7.63
N ALA A 41 7.96 13.45 7.35
CA ALA A 41 8.03 14.91 7.42
C ALA A 41 8.27 15.44 8.84
N PRO A 42 7.57 14.96 9.89
CA PRO A 42 7.89 15.35 11.27
C PRO A 42 9.26 14.86 11.73
N VAL A 43 9.67 13.65 11.34
CA VAL A 43 11.00 13.12 11.67
C VAL A 43 12.09 13.95 11.01
N LEU A 44 11.91 14.36 9.76
CA LEU A 44 12.81 15.26 9.06
C LEU A 44 12.93 16.60 9.78
N MET A 45 11.78 17.20 10.15
CA MET A 45 11.76 18.46 10.89
C MET A 45 12.47 18.33 12.25
N PHE A 46 12.20 17.25 12.99
CA PHE A 46 12.85 16.98 14.27
C PHE A 46 14.37 16.84 14.12
N VAL A 47 14.82 16.04 13.16
CA VAL A 47 16.26 15.82 12.91
C VAL A 47 16.95 17.13 12.50
N PHE A 48 16.31 17.93 11.65
CA PHE A 48 16.84 19.22 11.23
C PHE A 48 17.00 20.18 12.42
N VAL A 49 15.96 20.31 13.25
CA VAL A 49 15.99 21.23 14.40
C VAL A 49 17.00 20.78 15.46
N ARG A 50 17.08 19.47 15.74
CA ARG A 50 17.88 18.94 16.85
C ARG A 50 19.35 18.73 16.51
N TYR A 51 19.66 18.30 15.28
CA TYR A 51 21.01 17.86 14.90
C TYR A 51 21.64 18.69 13.79
N ARG A 52 20.83 19.40 12.98
CA ARG A 52 21.31 20.21 11.84
C ARG A 52 22.38 19.49 10.99
N PRO A 53 22.13 18.27 10.49
CA PRO A 53 23.13 17.56 9.69
C PRO A 53 23.46 18.31 8.41
N GLU A 54 24.58 17.95 7.79
CA GLU A 54 24.96 18.45 6.47
C GLU A 54 23.86 18.12 5.42
N PRO A 55 23.56 19.05 4.48
CA PRO A 55 22.39 18.90 3.61
C PRO A 55 22.37 17.63 2.75
N LEU A 56 23.52 17.19 2.22
CA LEU A 56 23.58 15.95 1.42
C LEU A 56 23.30 14.72 2.27
N THR A 57 23.77 14.71 3.52
CA THR A 57 23.49 13.65 4.48
C THR A 57 21.97 13.53 4.75
N MET A 58 21.30 14.66 5.03
CA MET A 58 19.85 14.67 5.20
C MET A 58 19.12 14.19 3.95
N MET A 59 19.45 14.77 2.79
CA MET A 59 18.79 14.43 1.53
C MET A 59 18.93 12.94 1.23
N THR A 60 20.13 12.38 1.36
CA THR A 60 20.40 10.98 1.07
C THR A 60 19.63 10.05 2.00
N VAL A 61 19.74 10.26 3.32
CA VAL A 61 19.11 9.39 4.33
C VAL A 61 17.59 9.40 4.19
N PHE A 62 16.99 10.59 4.09
CA PHE A 62 15.53 10.69 3.99
C PHE A 62 15.00 10.24 2.63
N SER A 63 15.75 10.42 1.54
CA SER A 63 15.35 9.91 0.21
C SER A 63 15.35 8.38 0.19
N ILE A 64 16.44 7.76 0.67
CA ILE A 64 16.53 6.29 0.78
C ILE A 64 15.43 5.77 1.71
N GLY A 65 15.23 6.40 2.87
CA GLY A 65 14.18 6.02 3.81
C GLY A 65 12.78 6.12 3.22
N THR A 66 12.49 7.20 2.48
CA THR A 66 11.20 7.41 1.81
C THR A 66 10.94 6.33 0.77
N VAL A 67 11.91 6.05 -0.09
CA VAL A 67 11.78 5.02 -1.14
C VAL A 67 11.62 3.64 -0.50
N ALA A 68 12.46 3.28 0.45
CA ALA A 68 12.41 1.99 1.12
C ALA A 68 11.07 1.76 1.84
N LEU A 69 10.59 2.76 2.59
CA LEU A 69 9.32 2.67 3.31
C LEU A 69 8.12 2.60 2.36
N SER A 70 8.15 3.39 1.27
CA SER A 70 7.11 3.33 0.25
C SER A 70 7.05 1.96 -0.41
N LEU A 71 8.21 1.39 -0.77
CA LEU A 71 8.29 0.06 -1.36
C LEU A 71 7.84 -1.04 -0.38
N TYR A 72 8.06 -0.83 0.91
CA TYR A 72 7.60 -1.76 1.93
C TYR A 72 6.07 -1.71 2.12
N LEU A 73 5.48 -0.52 2.15
CA LEU A 73 4.05 -0.33 2.46
C LEU A 73 3.12 -0.61 1.27
N LEU A 74 3.51 -0.27 0.06
CA LEU A 74 2.68 -0.37 -1.14
C LEU A 74 2.02 -1.77 -1.34
N PRO A 75 2.74 -2.91 -1.27
CA PRO A 75 2.13 -4.23 -1.44
C PRO A 75 1.18 -4.60 -0.29
N ARG A 76 1.46 -4.13 0.92
CA ARG A 76 0.64 -4.39 2.12
C ARG A 76 -0.69 -3.65 2.03
N LEU A 77 -0.63 -2.37 1.67
CA LEU A 77 -1.83 -1.54 1.51
C LEU A 77 -2.67 -1.99 0.31
N LYS A 78 -2.05 -2.47 -0.78
CA LYS A 78 -2.75 -3.14 -1.88
C LYS A 78 -3.55 -4.34 -1.37
N GLY A 79 -2.94 -5.21 -0.57
CA GLY A 79 -3.61 -6.35 0.04
C GLY A 79 -4.79 -5.94 0.93
N VAL A 80 -4.60 -4.94 1.80
CA VAL A 80 -5.66 -4.41 2.66
C VAL A 80 -6.83 -3.88 1.84
N MET A 81 -6.57 -3.11 0.78
CA MET A 81 -7.64 -2.56 -0.07
C MET A 81 -8.46 -3.64 -0.74
N VAL A 82 -7.83 -4.66 -1.31
CA VAL A 82 -8.55 -5.77 -1.95
C VAL A 82 -9.32 -6.59 -0.90
N ALA A 83 -8.75 -6.81 0.29
CA ALA A 83 -9.46 -7.47 1.39
C ALA A 83 -10.70 -6.68 1.86
N MET A 84 -10.61 -5.35 1.91
CA MET A 84 -11.76 -4.49 2.19
C MET A 84 -12.83 -4.54 1.09
N GLN A 85 -12.42 -4.61 -0.19
CA GLN A 85 -13.36 -4.78 -1.30
C GLN A 85 -14.12 -6.12 -1.19
N TRP A 86 -13.40 -7.20 -0.87
CA TRP A 86 -13.98 -8.52 -0.65
C TRP A 86 -14.93 -8.52 0.57
N ALA A 87 -14.47 -8.03 1.72
CA ALA A 87 -15.27 -8.01 2.95
C ALA A 87 -16.56 -7.16 2.83
N LYS A 88 -16.54 -6.11 2.00
CA LYS A 88 -17.72 -5.28 1.71
C LYS A 88 -18.47 -5.68 0.43
N ARG A 89 -18.12 -6.82 -0.19
CA ARG A 89 -18.75 -7.32 -1.42
C ARG A 89 -18.79 -6.31 -2.58
N MET A 90 -17.78 -5.45 -2.67
CA MET A 90 -17.69 -4.40 -3.68
C MET A 90 -17.07 -4.93 -4.99
N HIS A 91 -17.24 -4.20 -6.10
CA HIS A 91 -16.50 -4.44 -7.35
C HIS A 91 -16.63 -5.84 -7.99
N GLY A 92 -17.72 -6.58 -7.74
CA GLY A 92 -17.96 -7.91 -8.31
C GLY A 92 -17.87 -9.04 -7.29
N PHE A 93 -17.29 -8.79 -6.10
CA PHE A 93 -17.24 -9.77 -5.00
C PHE A 93 -18.62 -10.10 -4.37
N GLY A 94 -19.70 -9.42 -4.78
CA GLY A 94 -21.05 -9.65 -4.28
C GLY A 94 -21.98 -10.45 -5.21
N GLN A 95 -21.58 -10.76 -6.44
CA GLN A 95 -22.48 -11.39 -7.41
C GLN A 95 -22.73 -12.88 -7.16
N ALA A 96 -21.95 -13.54 -6.30
CA ALA A 96 -22.17 -14.93 -5.94
C ALA A 96 -23.50 -15.17 -5.19
N GLU A 97 -24.05 -14.16 -4.50
CA GLU A 97 -25.25 -14.30 -3.67
C GLU A 97 -26.55 -13.90 -4.38
N ALA A 98 -26.46 -13.27 -5.56
CA ALA A 98 -27.63 -12.81 -6.32
C ALA A 98 -28.14 -13.83 -7.36
N ARG A 99 -27.51 -15.01 -7.43
CA ARG A 99 -27.85 -16.08 -8.39
C ARG A 99 -28.57 -17.28 -7.76
N ASP A 100 -29.03 -17.14 -6.51
CA ASP A 100 -29.85 -18.10 -5.78
C ASP A 100 -31.22 -17.49 -5.44
#